data_AF-A0A924AAB5-F1
#
_entry.id   AF-A0A924AAB5-F1
#
_cell.length_a   1.000
_cell.length_b   1.000
_cell.length_c   1.000
_cell.angle_alpha   90.00
_cell.angle_beta   90.00
_cell.angle_gamma   90.00
#
_symmetry.space_group_name_H-M   'P 1'
#
loop_
_entity.id
_entity.type
_entity.pdbx_description
1 polymer ?
#
loop_
_entity_poly.entity_id
_entity_poly.type
_entity_poly.pdbx_seq_one_letter_code
_entity_poly.pdbx_strand_id
1 'polypeptide(L)'
;KPIVAIFEIKGEDYFRKVESETLKSLDNIENTIIACGGGTPCYFENLQWVQEKGTTIYLSTTAQEILQRVYEEQEKRPLLKTMNQAELLFFIEQKLKERAAFYNAANVIIPTAQLTEHSFGDLLSSLQSSL
;
A
#
# COMPACT_ATOMS: atom_id res chain seq x y z
N LYS A 1 -10.20 5.90 15.65
CA LYS A 1 -10.90 7.07 15.04
C LYS A 1 -10.99 6.83 13.54
N PRO A 2 -12.08 7.23 12.86
CA PRO A 2 -12.15 7.14 11.40
C PRO A 2 -11.00 7.93 10.75
N ILE A 3 -10.43 7.41 9.66
CA ILE A 3 -9.32 8.07 8.94
C ILE A 3 -9.74 9.48 8.50
N VAL A 4 -10.98 9.64 8.01
CA VAL A 4 -11.56 10.94 7.61
C VAL A 4 -11.41 11.99 8.71
N ALA A 5 -11.80 11.65 9.94
CA ALA A 5 -11.72 12.56 11.08
C ALA A 5 -10.28 12.89 11.49
N ILE A 6 -9.33 11.97 11.29
CA ILE A 6 -7.91 12.23 11.55
C ILE A 6 -7.39 13.27 10.54
N PHE A 7 -7.69 13.09 9.26
CA PHE A 7 -7.29 14.04 8.22
C PHE A 7 -7.91 15.43 8.45
N GLU A 8 -9.21 15.52 8.74
CA GLU A 8 -9.90 16.80 8.96
C GLU A 8 -9.40 17.56 10.19
N ILE A 9 -9.10 16.87 11.30
CA ILE A 9 -8.77 17.52 12.57
C ILE A 9 -7.25 17.70 12.75
N LYS A 10 -6.45 16.78 12.22
CA LYS A 10 -5.00 16.69 12.50
C LYS A 10 -4.12 16.76 11.26
N GLY A 11 -4.68 16.63 10.06
CA GLY A 11 -3.94 16.68 8.80
C GLY A 11 -3.20 15.38 8.46
N GLU A 12 -2.66 15.34 7.24
CA GLU A 12 -1.97 14.18 6.69
C GLU A 12 -0.65 13.88 7.42
N ASP A 13 0.15 14.88 7.76
CA ASP A 13 1.45 14.66 8.43
C ASP A 13 1.30 13.92 9.76
N TYR A 14 0.28 14.30 10.54
CA TYR A 14 -0.05 13.59 11.77
C TYR A 14 -0.49 12.16 11.49
N PHE A 15 -1.33 11.94 10.47
CA PHE A 15 -1.73 10.60 10.06
C PHE A 15 -0.51 9.75 9.67
N ARG A 16 0.44 10.28 8.89
CA ARG A 16 1.66 9.56 8.48
C ARG A 16 2.55 9.23 9.67
N LYS A 17 2.66 10.13 10.65
CA LYS A 17 3.38 9.85 11.90
C LYS A 17 2.75 8.66 12.64
N VAL A 18 1.44 8.70 12.87
CA VAL A 18 0.72 7.62 13.56
C VAL A 18 0.76 6.31 12.77
N GLU A 19 0.69 6.37 11.43
CA GLU A 19 0.83 5.21 10.54
C GLU A 19 2.20 4.54 10.73
N SER A 20 3.28 5.32 10.79
CA SER A 20 4.64 4.79 11.04
C SER A 20 4.79 4.23 12.46
N GLU A 21 4.30 4.94 13.49
CA GLU A 21 4.33 4.45 14.89
C GLU A 21 3.55 3.14 15.03
N THR A 22 2.40 3.03 14.37
CA THR A 22 1.58 1.81 14.38
C THR A 22 2.32 0.66 13.71
N LEU A 23 2.90 0.87 12.53
CA LEU A 23 3.69 -0.14 11.83
C LEU A 23 4.86 -0.63 12.71
N LYS A 24 5.60 0.30 13.30
CA LYS A 24 6.78 -0.01 14.14
C LYS A 24 6.43 -0.65 15.47
N SER A 25 5.20 -0.50 15.95
CA SER A 25 4.73 -1.20 17.16
C SER A 25 4.59 -2.72 16.97
N LEU A 26 4.66 -3.21 15.73
CA LEU A 26 4.55 -4.63 15.37
C LEU A 26 5.90 -5.38 15.42
N ASP A 27 6.96 -4.75 15.95
CA ASP A 27 8.36 -5.21 15.93
C ASP A 27 8.57 -6.68 16.36
N ASN A 28 7.75 -7.19 17.29
CA ASN A 28 7.89 -8.52 17.87
C ASN A 28 6.77 -9.49 17.46
N ILE A 29 6.04 -9.16 16.39
CA ILE A 29 4.97 -10.03 15.88
C ILE A 29 5.55 -10.95 14.80
N GLU A 30 5.45 -12.25 15.05
CA GLU A 30 5.87 -13.30 14.11
C GLU A 30 4.67 -13.86 13.32
N ASN A 31 4.97 -14.60 12.24
CA ASN A 31 3.98 -15.36 11.46
C ASN A 31 2.76 -14.54 11.02
N THR A 32 2.98 -13.28 10.63
CA THR A 32 1.91 -12.33 10.34
C THR A 32 2.05 -11.72 8.95
N ILE A 33 0.90 -11.50 8.30
CA ILE A 33 0.81 -10.78 7.03
C ILE A 33 0.28 -9.38 7.34
N ILE A 34 1.02 -8.36 6.91
CA ILE A 34 0.68 -6.96 7.13
C ILE A 34 0.31 -6.32 5.80
N ALA A 35 -0.98 -6.02 5.61
CA ALA A 35 -1.42 -5.19 4.50
C ALA A 35 -1.12 -3.72 4.82
N CYS A 36 -0.25 -3.10 4.02
CA CYS A 36 0.15 -1.70 4.19
C CYS A 36 -0.76 -0.76 3.39
N GLY A 37 -0.93 0.47 3.89
CA GLY A 37 -1.53 1.54 3.11
C GLY A 37 -0.63 1.96 1.94
N GLY A 38 -1.22 2.49 0.86
CA GLY A 38 -0.44 2.85 -0.32
C GLY A 38 0.65 3.90 -0.08
N GLY A 39 0.50 4.76 0.93
CA GLY A 39 1.54 5.72 1.30
C GLY A 39 2.57 5.18 2.29
N THR A 40 2.26 4.11 3.03
CA THR A 40 3.07 3.62 4.14
C THR A 40 4.56 3.45 3.81
N PRO A 41 5.00 2.82 2.70
CA PRO A 41 6.43 2.61 2.44
C PRO A 41 7.20 3.91 2.12
N CYS A 42 6.51 5.01 1.82
CA CYS A 42 7.12 6.25 1.32
C CYS A 42 7.57 7.21 2.42
N TYR A 43 7.27 6.93 3.70
CA TYR A 43 7.55 7.83 4.81
C TYR A 43 8.34 7.14 5.93
N PHE A 44 9.07 7.93 6.70
CA PHE A 44 9.71 7.52 7.97
C PHE A 44 10.55 6.24 7.90
N GLU A 45 11.20 5.99 6.76
CA GLU A 45 12.02 4.79 6.49
C GLU A 45 11.24 3.48 6.70
N ASN A 46 9.91 3.53 6.58
CA ASN A 46 9.04 2.38 6.82
C ASN A 46 9.41 1.20 5.92
N LEU A 47 9.75 1.45 4.65
CA LEU A 47 10.17 0.40 3.73
C LEU A 47 11.42 -0.34 4.21
N GLN A 48 12.46 0.40 4.63
CA GLN A 48 13.67 -0.22 5.17
C GLN A 48 13.33 -1.04 6.43
N TRP A 49 12.54 -0.45 7.34
CA TRP A 49 12.17 -1.12 8.59
C TRP A 49 11.43 -2.45 8.36
N VAL A 50 10.53 -2.53 7.36
CA VAL A 50 9.83 -3.79 7.04
C VAL A 50 10.75 -4.81 6.36
N GLN A 51 11.68 -4.35 5.51
CA GLN A 51 12.61 -5.23 4.80
C GLN A 51 13.64 -5.87 5.74
N GLU A 52 13.99 -5.19 6.83
CA GLU A 52 14.85 -5.76 7.89
C GLU A 52 14.16 -6.89 8.67
N LYS A 53 12.82 -6.99 8.61
CA LYS A 53 12.02 -7.90 9.44
C LYS A 53 11.28 -8.97 8.67
N GLY A 54 11.18 -8.84 7.36
CA GLY A 54 10.49 -9.81 6.54
C GLY A 54 10.50 -9.47 5.06
N THR A 55 9.72 -10.25 4.32
CA THR A 55 9.63 -10.12 2.87
C THR A 55 8.58 -9.09 2.48
N THR A 56 8.99 -8.09 1.71
CA THR A 56 8.08 -7.13 1.11
C THR A 56 7.56 -7.61 -0.24
N ILE A 57 6.24 -7.52 -0.43
CA ILE A 57 5.55 -7.93 -1.66
C ILE A 57 4.81 -6.72 -2.22
N TYR A 58 5.13 -6.33 -3.44
CA TYR A 58 4.40 -5.30 -4.19
C TYR A 58 3.43 -5.96 -5.19
N LEU A 59 2.14 -5.71 -4.98
CA LEU A 59 1.09 -6.07 -5.94
C LEU A 59 0.98 -4.97 -7.00
N SER A 60 1.66 -5.17 -8.12
CA SER A 60 1.73 -4.19 -9.21
C SER A 60 0.44 -4.20 -10.03
N THR A 61 -0.25 -3.07 -10.07
CA THR A 61 -1.53 -2.89 -10.78
C THR A 61 -1.44 -1.70 -11.71
N THR A 62 -2.07 -1.78 -12.87
CA THR A 62 -2.12 -0.66 -13.81
C THR A 62 -2.98 0.50 -13.27
N ALA A 63 -2.71 1.73 -13.72
CA ALA A 63 -3.49 2.90 -13.31
C ALA A 63 -4.97 2.75 -13.67
N GLN A 64 -5.27 2.14 -14.81
CA GLN A 64 -6.62 1.87 -15.31
C GLN A 64 -7.38 0.89 -14.41
N GLU A 65 -6.75 -0.21 -14.01
CA GLU A 65 -7.36 -1.17 -13.06
C GLU A 65 -7.56 -0.54 -11.68
N ILE A 66 -6.61 0.30 -11.21
CA ILE A 66 -6.78 1.02 -9.95
C ILE A 66 -7.97 2.00 -10.05
N LEU A 67 -8.09 2.73 -11.16
CA LEU A 67 -9.22 3.63 -11.40
C LEU A 67 -10.54 2.88 -11.29
N GLN A 68 -10.68 1.73 -11.97
CA GLN A 68 -11.91 0.94 -11.94
C GLN A 68 -12.29 0.54 -10.51
N ARG A 69 -11.33 0.03 -9.72
CA ARG A 69 -11.56 -0.38 -8.32
C ARG A 69 -11.89 0.79 -7.41
N VAL A 70 -11.21 1.92 -7.59
CA VAL A 70 -11.31 3.08 -6.70
C VAL A 70 -12.56 3.90 -6.97
N TYR A 71 -12.98 3.99 -8.24
CA TYR A 71 -14.15 4.76 -8.65
C TYR A 71 -15.43 4.27 -7.97
N GLU A 72 -15.59 2.95 -7.80
CA GLU A 72 -16.73 2.33 -7.10
C GLU A 72 -16.78 2.70 -5.60
N GLU A 73 -15.64 3.00 -4.98
CA GLU A 73 -15.52 3.33 -3.57
C GLU A 73 -15.17 4.79 -3.30
N GLN A 74 -15.26 5.65 -4.32
CA GLN A 74 -14.75 7.02 -4.28
C GLN A 74 -15.32 7.84 -3.11
N GLU A 75 -16.60 7.64 -2.78
CA GLU A 75 -17.28 8.32 -1.66
C GLU A 75 -16.65 8.03 -0.28
N LYS A 76 -16.01 6.87 -0.11
CA LYS A 76 -15.36 6.46 1.14
C LYS A 76 -13.92 6.98 1.27
N ARG A 77 -13.40 7.64 0.24
CA ARG A 77 -11.99 8.03 0.13
C ARG A 77 -11.87 9.56 0.15
N PRO A 78 -11.56 10.17 1.32
CA PRO A 78 -11.61 11.63 1.50
C PRO A 78 -10.81 12.42 0.47
N LEU A 79 -9.65 11.89 0.06
CA LEU A 79 -8.74 12.54 -0.89
C LEU A 79 -9.25 12.54 -2.33
N LEU A 80 -10.20 11.66 -2.67
CA LEU A 80 -10.60 11.39 -4.07
C LEU A 80 -12.05 11.79 -4.35
N LYS A 81 -12.82 12.10 -3.30
CA LYS A 81 -14.27 12.27 -3.36
C LYS A 81 -14.73 13.25 -4.45
N THR A 82 -13.98 14.29 -4.72
CA THR A 82 -14.37 15.38 -5.64
C THR A 82 -13.82 15.27 -7.05
N MET A 83 -13.03 14.23 -7.37
CA MET A 83 -12.37 14.10 -8.67
C MET A 83 -13.27 13.40 -9.69
N ASN A 84 -13.33 13.90 -10.92
CA ASN A 84 -13.91 13.14 -12.03
C ASN A 84 -12.96 12.02 -12.49
N GLN A 85 -13.42 11.12 -13.38
CA GLN A 85 -12.60 9.98 -13.81
C GLN A 85 -11.24 10.37 -14.43
N ALA A 86 -11.18 11.45 -15.22
CA ALA A 86 -9.94 11.89 -15.86
C ALA A 86 -8.98 12.49 -14.84
N GLU A 87 -9.49 13.30 -13.91
CA GLU A 87 -8.71 13.85 -12.78
C GLU A 87 -8.19 12.74 -11.87
N LEU A 88 -9.03 11.74 -11.58
CA LEU A 88 -8.68 10.60 -10.75
C LEU A 88 -7.61 9.72 -11.41
N LEU A 89 -7.74 9.46 -12.72
CA LEU A 89 -6.73 8.72 -13.47
C LEU A 89 -5.38 9.45 -13.43
N PHE A 90 -5.37 10.74 -13.74
CA PHE A 90 -4.16 11.56 -13.69
C PHE A 90 -3.54 11.55 -12.28
N PHE A 91 -4.37 11.69 -11.24
CA PHE A 91 -3.92 11.61 -9.85
C PHE A 91 -3.27 10.25 -9.53
N ILE A 92 -3.89 9.15 -9.95
CA ILE A 92 -3.35 7.80 -9.75
C ILE A 92 -2.00 7.65 -10.46
N GLU A 93 -1.89 8.07 -11.71
CA GLU A 93 -0.65 8.02 -12.49
C GLU A 93 0.48 8.81 -11.83
N GLN A 94 0.19 10.04 -11.35
CA GLN A 94 1.18 10.82 -10.61
C GLN A 94 1.61 10.11 -9.33
N LYS A 95 0.66 9.57 -8.55
CA LYS A 95 0.99 8.86 -7.30
C LYS A 95 1.78 7.58 -7.55
N LEU A 96 1.48 6.82 -8.60
CA LEU A 96 2.29 5.66 -8.98
C LEU A 96 3.71 6.08 -9.35
N LYS A 97 3.87 7.18 -10.10
CA LYS A 97 5.18 7.71 -10.47
C LYS A 97 5.99 8.18 -9.27
N GLU A 98 5.37 8.96 -8.37
CA GLU A 98 5.99 9.43 -7.13
C GLU A 98 6.46 8.28 -6.24
N ARG A 99 5.70 7.18 -6.22
CA ARG A 99 5.94 6.04 -5.33
C ARG A 99 6.75 4.91 -5.96
N ALA A 100 7.03 5.00 -7.26
CA ALA A 100 7.67 3.93 -8.04
C ALA A 100 9.00 3.47 -7.42
N ALA A 101 9.83 4.39 -6.92
CA ALA A 101 11.10 4.06 -6.27
C ALA A 101 10.91 3.15 -5.04
N PHE A 102 9.86 3.39 -4.25
CA PHE A 102 9.56 2.60 -3.06
C PHE A 102 8.91 1.26 -3.42
N TYR A 103 7.95 1.27 -4.34
CA TYR A 103 7.24 0.05 -4.74
C TYR A 103 8.14 -0.94 -5.48
N ASN A 104 9.02 -0.43 -6.36
CA ASN A 104 9.95 -1.27 -7.12
C ASN A 104 11.14 -1.77 -6.29
N ALA A 105 11.32 -1.26 -5.07
CA ALA A 105 12.32 -1.77 -4.14
C ALA A 105 11.83 -2.97 -3.33
N ALA A 106 10.57 -3.41 -3.48
CA ALA A 106 10.05 -4.61 -2.82
C ALA A 106 10.84 -5.87 -3.21
N ASN A 107 10.95 -6.83 -2.27
CA ASN A 107 11.68 -8.09 -2.50
C ASN A 107 11.01 -8.94 -3.59
N VAL A 108 9.68 -8.90 -3.66
CA VAL A 108 8.88 -9.61 -4.65
C VAL A 108 7.89 -8.64 -5.28
N ILE A 109 7.79 -8.67 -6.61
CA ILE A 109 6.83 -7.87 -7.37
C ILE A 109 5.94 -8.82 -8.15
N ILE A 110 4.62 -8.72 -7.94
CA ILE A 110 3.62 -9.59 -8.57
C ILE A 110 2.61 -8.72 -9.32
N PRO A 111 2.52 -8.84 -10.65
CA PRO A 111 1.45 -8.19 -11.41
C PRO A 111 0.09 -8.73 -10.98
N THR A 112 -0.87 -7.86 -10.66
CA THR A 112 -2.20 -8.32 -10.22
C THR A 112 -2.98 -9.05 -11.30
N ALA A 113 -2.68 -8.79 -12.57
CA ALA A 113 -3.26 -9.53 -13.70
C ALA A 113 -2.89 -11.02 -13.71
N GLN A 114 -1.86 -11.42 -12.96
CA GLN A 114 -1.41 -12.82 -12.84
C GLN A 114 -1.91 -13.48 -11.56
N LEU A 115 -2.64 -12.75 -10.70
CA LEU A 115 -3.16 -13.32 -9.46
C LEU A 115 -4.37 -14.20 -9.74
N THR A 116 -4.32 -15.39 -9.17
CA THR A 116 -5.42 -16.34 -9.06
C THR A 116 -5.72 -16.57 -7.57
N GLU A 117 -6.78 -17.32 -7.28
CA GLU A 117 -7.14 -17.70 -5.91
C GLU A 117 -6.02 -18.48 -5.19
N HIS A 118 -5.14 -19.12 -5.94
CA HIS A 118 -4.01 -19.91 -5.42
C HIS A 118 -2.71 -19.11 -5.28
N SER A 119 -2.59 -17.97 -5.96
CA SER A 119 -1.32 -17.23 -6.04
C SER A 119 -0.73 -16.85 -4.70
N PHE A 120 -1.57 -16.60 -3.69
CA PHE A 120 -1.10 -16.31 -2.34
C PHE A 120 -0.53 -17.55 -1.64
N GLY A 121 -1.17 -18.72 -1.81
CA GLY A 121 -0.67 -19.98 -1.27
C GLY A 121 0.64 -20.41 -1.94
N ASP A 122 0.73 -20.25 -3.26
CA ASP A 122 1.94 -20.53 -4.03
C ASP A 122 3.10 -19.63 -3.58
N LEU A 123 2.82 -18.33 -3.40
CA LEU A 123 3.79 -17.37 -2.89
C LEU A 123 4.30 -17.75 -1.50
N LEU A 124 3.40 -18.03 -0.56
CA LEU A 124 3.80 -18.45 0.80
C LEU A 124 4.66 -19.71 0.77
N SER A 125 4.30 -20.68 -0.07
CA SER A 125 5.06 -21.93 -0.23
C SER A 125 6.47 -21.66 -0.76
N SER A 126 6.62 -20.76 -1.74
CA SER A 126 7.92 -20.38 -2.29
C SER A 126 8.82 -19.67 -1.27
N LEU A 127 8.23 -18.83 -0.41
CA LEU A 127 8.96 -18.07 0.60
C LEU A 127 9.43 -18.98 1.74
N GLN A 128 8.62 -19.96 2.13
CA GLN A 128 9.00 -20.96 3.15
C GLN A 128 10.08 -21.93 2.68
N SER A 129 10.15 -22.21 1.37
CA SER A 129 11.17 -23.10 0.79
C SER A 129 12.56 -22.45 0.66
N SER A 130 12.65 -21.14 0.90
CA SER A 130 13.86 -20.32 0.78
C SER A 130 14.51 -19.96 2.12
N LEU A 131 13.94 -20.45 3.23
CA LEU A 131 14.43 -20.36 4.61
C LEU A 131 14.99 -21.71 5.05
#